data_AF-A0A945DGW5-F1
#
_entry.id   AF-A0A945DGW5-F1
#
_cell.length_a   1.000
_cell.length_b   1.000
_cell.length_c   1.000
_cell.angle_alpha   90.00
_cell.angle_beta   90.00
_cell.angle_gamma   90.00
#
_symmetry.space_group_name_H-M   'P 1'
#
loop_
_entity.id
_entity.type
_entity.pdbx_description
1 polymer ?
#
loop_
_entity_poly.entity_id
_entity_poly.type
_entity_poly.pdbx_seq_one_letter_code
_entity_poly.pdbx_strand_id
1 'polypeptide(L)' 'EAEKKLEQHGIIVNRNVIPFDSSSPMNPSGIRIGTPAMTTRGFVEKDFECVAERIARILTLDKLT' A
#
# COMPACT_ATOMS: atom_id res chain seq x y z
N GLU A 1 -5.17 8.94 -3.17
CA GLU A 1 -6.27 8.40 -2.35
C GLU A 1 -5.84 7.16 -1.55
N ALA A 2 -5.33 6.12 -2.22
CA ALA A 2 -4.86 4.88 -1.58
C ALA A 2 -3.89 5.09 -0.40
N GLU A 3 -2.86 5.93 -0.55
CA GLU A 3 -1.89 6.24 0.52
C GLU A 3 -2.59 6.76 1.79
N LYS A 4 -3.44 7.78 1.66
CA LYS A 4 -4.18 8.36 2.79
C LYS A 4 -5.10 7.33 3.45
N LYS A 5 -5.78 6.50 2.65
CA LYS A 5 -6.69 5.47 3.16
C LYS A 5 -5.95 4.40 3.97
N LEU A 6 -4.77 3.99 3.48
CA LEU A 6 -3.90 3.05 4.19
C LEU A 6 -3.31 3.68 5.47
N GLU A 7 -2.92 4.95 5.41
CA GLU A 7 -2.39 5.70 6.56
C GLU A 7 -3.42 5.80 7.70
N GLN A 8 -4.69 6.05 7.38
CA GLN A 8 -5.79 6.03 8.36
C GLN A 8 -5.96 4.69 9.08
N HIS A 9 -5.49 3.59 8.47
CA HIS A 9 -5.52 2.25 9.04
C HIS A 9 -4.15 1.80 9.58
N GLY A 10 -3.21 2.74 9.74
CA GLY A 10 -1.88 2.50 10.31
C GLY A 10 -0.89 1.82 9.35
N ILE A 11 -1.16 1.82 8.04
CA ILE A 11 -0.26 1.27 7.01
C ILE A 11 0.36 2.43 6.24
N ILE A 12 1.66 2.65 6.46
CA ILE A 12 2.39 3.75 5.83
C ILE A 12 3.02 3.24 4.53
N VAL A 13 2.65 3.87 3.41
CA VAL A 13 3.19 3.60 2.07
C VAL A 13 3.61 4.90 1.41
N ASN A 14 4.37 4.82 0.32
CA ASN A 14 4.80 5.98 -0.44
C ASN A 14 4.14 5.99 -1.82
N ARG A 15 3.52 7.12 -2.19
CA ARG A 15 3.08 7.40 -3.57
C ARG A 15 4.26 7.38 -4.54
N ASN A 16 4.14 6.65 -5.64
CA ASN A 16 5.23 6.47 -6.60
C ASN A 16 4.69 6.40 -8.05
N VAL A 17 5.37 7.09 -8.98
CA VAL A 17 5.05 7.04 -10.41
C VAL A 17 5.31 5.63 -10.94
N ILE A 18 4.45 5.17 -11.86
CA ILE A 18 4.62 3.89 -12.55
C ILE A 18 4.98 4.11 -14.03
N PRO A 19 5.55 3.12 -14.72
CA PRO A 19 5.76 3.23 -16.17
C PRO A 19 4.45 3.57 -16.89
N PHE A 20 4.53 4.51 -17.83
CA PHE A 20 3.38 4.99 -18.62
C PHE A 20 2.25 5.65 -17.80
N ASP A 21 2.55 6.17 -16.60
CA ASP A 21 1.58 6.94 -15.83
C ASP A 21 1.16 8.20 -16.59
N SER A 22 -0.12 8.29 -16.94
CA SER A 22 -0.73 9.47 -17.57
C SER A 22 -0.97 10.61 -16.57
N SER A 23 -0.79 10.34 -15.27
CA SER A 23 -1.01 11.30 -14.19
C SER A 23 0.20 12.21 -14.00
N SER A 24 -0.04 13.41 -13.46
CA SER A 24 1.04 14.35 -13.13
C SER A 24 2.01 13.75 -12.11
N PRO A 25 3.33 14.06 -12.17
CA PRO A 25 4.29 13.65 -11.14
C PRO A 25 3.91 14.05 -9.71
N MET A 26 3.10 15.10 -9.54
CA MET A 26 2.60 15.56 -8.24
C MET A 26 1.44 14.69 -7.69
N ASN A 27 0.82 13.87 -8.55
CA ASN A 27 -0.24 12.94 -8.17
C ASN A 27 -0.08 11.61 -8.93
N PRO A 28 0.88 10.77 -8.53
CA PRO A 28 1.12 9.49 -9.18
C PRO A 28 -0.02 8.50 -8.92
N SER A 29 -0.20 7.57 -9.85
CA SER A 29 -1.23 6.53 -9.79
C SER A 29 -0.81 5.29 -8.97
N GLY A 30 0.48 5.16 -8.62
CA GLY A 30 1.03 4.00 -7.92
C GLY A 30 1.40 4.21 -6.46
N ILE A 31 1.61 3.10 -5.76
CA ILE A 31 2.21 3.03 -4.42
C ILE A 31 3.39 2.06 -4.43
N ARG A 32 4.41 2.36 -3.61
CA ARG A 32 5.57 1.48 -3.41
C ARG A 32 5.53 0.90 -1.99
N ILE A 33 5.73 -0.41 -1.90
CA ILE A 33 5.76 -1.17 -0.66
C ILE A 33 7.14 -1.82 -0.54
N GLY A 34 7.68 -1.86 0.68
CA GLY A 34 8.94 -2.51 0.99
C GLY A 34 8.86 -3.35 2.25
N THR A 35 9.58 -4.46 2.27
CA THR A 35 9.69 -5.38 3.41
C THR A 35 10.78 -5.05 4.44
N PRO A 36 11.88 -4.29 4.16
CA PRO A 36 13.02 -4.17 5.08
C PRO A 36 12.69 -3.70 6.52
N ALA A 37 11.76 -2.75 6.65
CA ALA A 37 11.37 -2.23 7.96
C ALA A 37 10.68 -3.27 8.84
N MET A 38 9.91 -4.18 8.23
CA MET A 38 9.14 -5.19 8.95
C MET A 38 9.93 -6.49 9.12
N THR A 39 10.77 -6.88 8.16
CA THR A 39 11.67 -8.03 8.32
C THR A 39 12.67 -7.79 9.45
N THR A 40 13.16 -6.56 9.64
CA THR A 40 14.01 -6.18 10.81
C THR A 40 13.28 -6.36 12.15
N ARG A 41 11.94 -6.40 12.13
CA ARG A 41 11.08 -6.62 13.30
C ARG A 41 10.61 -8.08 13.43
N GLY A 42 11.17 -8.99 12.64
CA GLY A 42 10.89 -10.42 12.70
C GLY A 42 9.72 -10.90 11.84
N PHE A 43 9.19 -10.07 10.94
CA PHE A 43 8.15 -10.53 10.01
C PHE A 43 8.70 -11.56 9.04
N VAL A 44 7.96 -12.64 8.87
CA VAL A 44 8.19 -13.71 7.89
C VAL A 44 7.14 -13.67 6.77
N GLU A 45 7.26 -14.55 5.79
CA GLU A 45 6.40 -14.59 4.59
C GLU A 45 4.90 -14.62 4.95
N LYS A 46 4.52 -15.43 5.95
CA LYS A 46 3.14 -15.56 6.43
C LYS A 46 2.59 -14.25 7.02
N ASP A 47 3.43 -13.44 7.67
CA ASP A 47 3.01 -12.14 8.18
C ASP A 47 2.74 -11.18 7.03
N PHE A 48 3.55 -11.24 5.96
CA PHE A 48 3.35 -10.41 4.78
C PHE A 48 2.10 -10.80 3.98
N GLU A 49 1.70 -12.08 3.97
CA GLU A 49 0.41 -12.50 3.42
C GLU A 49 -0.76 -11.81 4.16
N CYS A 50 -0.70 -11.76 5.49
CA CYS A 50 -1.71 -11.08 6.31
C CYS A 50 -1.72 -9.56 6.07
N VAL A 51 -0.55 -8.94 5.91
CA VAL A 51 -0.42 -7.52 5.55
C VAL A 51 -1.02 -7.26 4.17
N ALA A 52 -0.72 -8.09 3.17
CA ALA A 52 -1.24 -7.97 1.82
C ALA A 52 -2.77 -8.09 1.78
N GLU A 53 -3.33 -9.05 2.53
CA GLU A 53 -4.78 -9.20 2.67
C GLU A 53 -5.42 -7.96 3.31
N ARG A 54 -4.82 -7.42 4.37
CA ARG A 54 -5.32 -6.20 5.03
C ARG A 54 -5.27 -4.99 4.08
N ILE A 55 -4.20 -4.84 3.31
CA ILE A 55 -4.09 -3.79 2.26
C ILE A 55 -5.21 -3.96 1.23
N ALA A 56 -5.39 -5.18 0.71
CA ALA A 56 -6.42 -5.47 -0.29
C ALA A 56 -7.80 -5.09 0.25
N ARG A 57 -8.17 -5.56 1.46
CA ARG A 57 -9.44 -5.24 2.10
C ARG A 57 -9.65 -3.73 2.23
N ILE A 58 -8.67 -2.97 2.74
CA ILE A 58 -8.78 -1.51 2.91
C ILE A 58 -9.04 -0.82 1.56
N LEU A 59 -8.34 -1.22 0.51
CA LEU A 59 -8.45 -0.60 -0.81
C LEU A 59 -9.70 -1.02 -1.59
N THR A 60 -10.28 -2.19 -1.29
CA THR A 60 -11.49 -2.68 -1.97
C THR A 60 -12.78 -2.47 -1.20
N LEU A 61 -12.71 -2.06 0.08
CA LEU A 61 -13.89 -1.88 0.95
C LEU A 61 -14.96 -0.94 0.36
N ASP A 62 -14.59 0.04 -0.48
CA ASP A 62 -15.56 0.96 -1.10
C ASP A 62 -16.30 0.35 -2.30
N LYS A 63 -15.89 -0.83 -2.79
CA LYS A 63 -16.55 -1.51 -3.93
C LYS A 63 -17.68 -2.46 -3.49
N LEU A 64 -17.89 -2.62 -2.18
CA LEU A 64 -18.87 -3.54 -1.58
C LEU A 64 -20.09 -2.84 -0.95
N THR A 65 -20.15 -1.52 -1.05
CA THR A 65 -21.29 -0.66 -0.65
C THR A 65 -21.71 0.18 -1.85
#